data_AF-A0A3N6A9B3-F1
#
_entry.id   AF-A0A3N6A9B3-F1
#
_cell.length_a   1.000
_cell.length_b   1.000
_cell.length_c   1.000
_cell.angle_alpha   90.00
_cell.angle_beta   90.00
_cell.angle_gamma   90.00
#
_symmetry.space_group_name_H-M   'P 1'
#
loop_
_entity.id
_entity.type
_entity.pdbx_description
1 polymer ?
#
loop_
_entity_poly.entity_id
_entity_poly.type
_entity_poly.pdbx_seq_one_letter_code
_entity_poly.pdbx_strand_id
1 'polypeptide(L)'
;LPFVNLTGGVRVMLDYANWLHDAGHDITVVYPCWPYRFQYTRRQQWTEFGKHRRQKSVPWFDLRCPLTRVPLVRGRFLPAADLVIATAWPTVHDVARLPERCGRKVHIVMHHESGTGKEHRVQGIYRYPLYRIAFSRFVERTMTEQFGCRIDEVVPNGIDQSLFFPDGETEPNTVLLLYHPDGRKGAADGIAALVGLRQRVPGQGLRHRAAAHNLTRLDGLRVPSNRPGAAPALLDVDRPPLPEPVRGVRPSTTRSDGMRVPRRDDRGRGCSGVRGPRSRRTHRPPRRRRGHDQSPGGSPA
;
A
#
# COMPACT_ATOMS: atom_id res chain seq x y z
N LEU A 1 -10.85 0.07 11.35
CA LEU A 1 -9.40 -0.18 11.18
C LEU A 1 -9.04 -1.62 11.54
N PRO A 2 -7.98 -2.21 10.93
CA PRO A 2 -7.55 -3.56 11.30
C PRO A 2 -6.81 -3.63 12.65
N PHE A 3 -6.17 -2.54 13.06
CA PHE A 3 -5.45 -2.32 14.33
C PHE A 3 -5.19 -0.81 14.47
N VAL A 4 -4.57 -0.38 15.59
CA VAL A 4 -4.31 1.04 15.92
C VAL A 4 -2.82 1.36 16.17
N ASN A 5 -1.91 0.49 15.73
CA ASN A 5 -0.47 0.76 15.74
C ASN A 5 -0.08 1.76 14.64
N LEU A 6 0.99 2.52 14.89
CA LEU A 6 1.50 3.52 13.94
C LEU A 6 1.91 2.85 12.62
N THR A 7 1.16 3.16 11.58
CA THR A 7 1.47 2.86 10.18
C THR A 7 0.94 4.01 9.32
N GLY A 8 1.47 4.20 8.11
CA GLY A 8 0.99 5.27 7.22
C GLY A 8 -0.52 5.22 6.96
N GLY A 9 -1.05 4.03 6.66
CA GLY A 9 -2.49 3.87 6.41
C GLY A 9 -3.37 4.11 7.65
N VAL A 10 -2.93 3.68 8.84
CA VAL A 10 -3.67 3.96 10.09
C VAL A 10 -3.61 5.46 10.41
N ARG A 11 -2.44 6.10 10.30
CA ARG A 11 -2.29 7.54 10.56
C ARG A 11 -3.28 8.36 9.73
N VAL A 12 -3.29 8.16 8.42
CA VAL A 12 -4.18 8.89 7.50
C VAL A 12 -5.66 8.71 7.88
N MET A 13 -6.06 7.49 8.22
CA MET A 13 -7.45 7.24 8.59
C MET A 13 -7.85 7.89 9.91
N LEU A 14 -6.91 8.05 10.85
CA LEU A 14 -7.14 8.81 12.07
C LEU A 14 -7.17 10.32 11.80
N ASP A 15 -6.33 10.83 10.89
CA ASP A 15 -6.42 12.22 10.42
C ASP A 15 -7.80 12.49 9.81
N TYR A 16 -8.30 11.60 8.94
CA TYR A 16 -9.65 11.71 8.37
C TYR A 16 -10.75 11.65 9.43
N ALA A 17 -10.61 10.78 10.43
CA ALA A 17 -11.57 10.70 11.52
C ALA A 17 -11.65 12.01 12.31
N ASN A 18 -10.49 12.61 12.61
CA ASN A 18 -10.39 13.92 13.25
C ASN A 18 -10.98 15.03 12.38
N TRP A 19 -10.66 15.11 11.09
CA TRP A 19 -11.18 16.16 10.21
C TRP A 19 -12.69 16.06 10.02
N LEU A 20 -13.24 14.85 9.92
CA LEU A 20 -14.68 14.64 9.85
C LEU A 20 -15.37 14.99 11.17
N HIS A 21 -14.74 14.66 12.31
CA HIS A 21 -15.23 15.04 13.63
C HIS A 21 -15.25 16.57 13.80
N ASP A 22 -14.17 17.26 13.42
CA ASP A 22 -14.09 18.73 13.47
C ASP A 22 -15.11 19.40 12.54
N ALA A 23 -15.45 18.75 11.42
CA ALA A 23 -16.50 19.20 10.51
C ALA A 23 -17.92 18.96 11.07
N GLY A 24 -18.06 18.39 12.27
CA GLY A 24 -19.34 18.20 12.97
C GLY A 24 -20.00 16.84 12.73
N HIS A 25 -19.32 15.88 12.10
CA HIS A 25 -19.88 14.53 11.95
C HIS A 25 -19.71 13.68 13.22
N ASP A 26 -20.68 12.81 13.49
CA ASP A 26 -20.55 11.78 14.54
C ASP A 26 -19.65 10.63 14.04
N ILE A 27 -18.43 10.58 14.57
CA ILE A 27 -17.39 9.66 14.14
C ILE A 27 -17.02 8.72 15.27
N THR A 28 -17.01 7.42 14.99
CA THR A 28 -16.44 6.41 15.88
C THR A 28 -15.41 5.57 15.15
N VAL A 29 -14.18 5.54 15.65
CA VAL A 29 -13.12 4.67 15.14
C VAL A 29 -13.25 3.29 15.77
N VAL A 30 -13.51 2.27 14.95
CA VAL A 30 -13.66 0.88 15.40
C VAL A 30 -12.46 0.02 15.01
N TYR A 31 -11.99 -0.82 15.93
CA TYR A 31 -10.99 -1.86 15.66
C TYR A 31 -11.24 -3.13 16.49
N PRO A 32 -10.85 -4.32 15.99
CA PRO A 32 -11.13 -5.57 16.70
C PRO A 32 -10.12 -5.85 17.82
N CYS A 33 -10.56 -6.57 18.85
CA CYS A 33 -9.70 -7.22 19.84
C CYS A 33 -8.91 -8.34 19.19
N TRP A 34 -9.59 -9.17 18.42
CA TRP A 34 -8.98 -10.29 17.71
C TRP A 34 -8.23 -9.80 16.47
N PRO A 35 -6.90 -9.97 16.38
CA PRO A 35 -6.13 -9.44 15.28
C PRO A 35 -6.49 -10.13 13.97
N TYR A 36 -6.55 -9.37 12.87
CA TYR A 36 -6.65 -9.96 11.54
C TYR A 36 -5.37 -10.70 11.19
N ARG A 37 -5.48 -11.77 10.39
CA ARG A 37 -4.31 -12.48 9.86
C ARG A 37 -3.98 -11.96 8.49
N PHE A 38 -3.12 -10.95 8.48
CA PHE A 38 -2.36 -10.58 7.31
C PHE A 38 -1.33 -11.69 7.05
N GLN A 39 -0.19 -11.65 7.74
CA GLN A 39 0.87 -12.67 7.64
C GLN A 39 0.93 -13.60 8.85
N TYR A 40 0.03 -13.44 9.83
CA TYR A 40 0.07 -14.22 11.06
C TYR A 40 -0.40 -15.67 10.85
N THR A 41 0.43 -16.59 11.35
CA THR A 41 0.00 -17.93 11.75
C THR A 41 -1.01 -17.85 12.88
N ARG A 42 -1.80 -18.92 13.11
CA ARG A 42 -2.74 -18.95 14.25
C ARG A 42 -2.05 -18.68 15.59
N ARG A 43 -0.86 -19.27 15.81
CA ARG A 43 -0.07 -19.07 17.03
C ARG A 43 0.31 -17.60 17.22
N GLN A 44 0.79 -16.93 16.16
CA GLN A 44 1.13 -15.52 16.22
C GLN A 44 -0.08 -14.63 16.53
N GLN A 45 -1.27 -14.95 16.00
CA GLN A 45 -2.49 -14.21 16.36
C GLN A 45 -2.80 -14.26 17.85
N TRP A 46 -2.62 -15.42 18.51
CA TRP A 46 -2.80 -15.55 19.95
C TRP A 46 -1.79 -14.69 20.73
N THR A 47 -0.53 -14.67 20.28
CA THR A 47 0.51 -13.81 20.86
C THR A 47 0.15 -12.33 20.72
N GLU A 48 -0.24 -11.90 19.53
CA GLU A 48 -0.63 -10.51 19.25
C GLU A 48 -1.90 -10.11 20.00
N PHE A 49 -2.89 -11.01 20.09
CA PHE A 49 -4.06 -10.82 20.94
C PHE A 49 -3.62 -10.59 22.40
N GLY A 50 -2.74 -11.42 22.94
CA GLY A 50 -2.21 -11.29 24.29
C GLY A 50 -1.53 -9.95 24.56
N LYS A 51 -0.66 -9.49 23.65
CA LYS A 51 0.05 -8.20 23.74
C LYS A 51 -0.92 -7.02 23.72
N HIS A 52 -1.85 -7.05 22.78
CA HIS A 52 -2.71 -5.91 22.52
C HIS A 52 -4.02 -5.95 23.30
N ARG A 53 -4.35 -7.00 24.07
CA ARG A 53 -5.66 -7.15 24.78
C ARG A 53 -6.07 -5.99 25.69
N ARG A 54 -5.11 -5.16 26.12
CA ARG A 54 -5.34 -3.99 26.97
C ARG A 54 -5.26 -2.65 26.24
N GLN A 55 -4.85 -2.63 24.96
CA GLN A 55 -4.83 -1.40 24.16
C GLN A 55 -6.26 -0.87 24.05
N LYS A 56 -6.49 0.35 24.55
CA LYS A 56 -7.77 1.06 24.53
C LYS A 56 -7.64 2.50 24.01
N SER A 57 -6.43 2.92 23.68
CA SER A 57 -6.09 4.27 23.22
C SER A 57 -5.04 4.20 22.12
N VAL A 58 -4.84 5.33 21.45
CA VAL A 58 -3.79 5.54 20.44
C VAL A 58 -2.80 6.58 20.98
N PRO A 59 -1.88 6.23 21.90
CA PRO A 59 -1.08 7.22 22.63
C PRO A 59 -0.11 8.04 21.75
N TRP A 60 0.10 7.61 20.50
CA TRP A 60 0.95 8.29 19.52
C TRP A 60 0.17 9.26 18.63
N PHE A 61 -1.14 9.39 18.81
CA PHE A 61 -2.02 10.22 18.00
C PHE A 61 -3.07 10.91 18.88
N ASP A 62 -3.23 12.21 18.71
CA ASP A 62 -4.29 12.97 19.39
C ASP A 62 -5.64 12.74 18.71
N LEU A 63 -6.32 11.66 19.10
CA LEU A 63 -7.61 11.28 18.53
C LEU A 63 -8.73 12.04 19.24
N ARG A 64 -9.49 12.84 18.49
CA ARG A 64 -10.53 13.73 19.01
C ARG A 64 -11.92 13.11 19.00
N CYS A 65 -12.09 11.98 18.32
CA CYS A 65 -13.34 11.23 18.27
C CYS A 65 -13.29 9.91 19.07
N PRO A 66 -14.45 9.35 19.47
CA PRO A 66 -14.53 8.04 20.13
C PRO A 66 -13.73 6.93 19.46
N LEU A 67 -13.03 6.14 20.28
CA LEU A 67 -12.33 4.92 19.89
C LEU A 67 -12.99 3.71 20.53
N THR A 68 -13.64 2.87 19.72
CA THR A 68 -14.34 1.68 20.20
C THR A 68 -13.58 0.42 19.81
N ARG A 69 -13.25 -0.38 20.81
CA ARG A 69 -12.68 -1.70 20.61
C ARG A 69 -13.75 -2.77 20.72
N VAL A 70 -13.91 -3.57 19.67
CA VAL A 70 -14.94 -4.62 19.57
C VAL A 70 -14.31 -6.01 19.57
N PRO A 71 -14.95 -7.09 20.05
CA PRO A 71 -14.36 -8.42 19.97
C PRO A 71 -13.95 -8.80 18.53
N LEU A 72 -14.88 -8.56 17.60
CA LEU A 72 -14.77 -8.76 16.16
C LEU A 72 -15.63 -7.71 15.45
N VAL A 73 -15.30 -7.35 14.22
CA VAL A 73 -16.13 -6.44 13.41
C VAL A 73 -17.36 -7.21 12.93
N ARG A 74 -18.46 -7.10 13.69
CA ARG A 74 -19.76 -7.73 13.41
C ARG A 74 -20.87 -6.81 13.87
N GLY A 75 -22.01 -6.82 13.16
CA GLY A 75 -23.08 -5.84 13.39
C GLY A 75 -23.53 -5.69 14.85
N ARG A 76 -23.58 -6.77 15.64
CA ARG A 76 -23.99 -6.70 17.06
C ARG A 76 -23.05 -5.90 17.97
N PHE A 77 -21.84 -5.64 17.52
CA PHE A 77 -20.81 -4.90 18.27
C PHE A 77 -20.56 -3.49 17.70
N LEU A 78 -21.26 -3.12 16.61
CA LEU A 78 -21.10 -1.84 15.96
C LEU A 78 -22.34 -0.97 16.20
N PRO A 79 -22.17 0.36 16.36
CA PRO A 79 -23.28 1.28 16.44
C PRO A 79 -24.06 1.32 15.11
N ALA A 80 -25.26 1.91 15.16
CA ALA A 80 -25.93 2.36 13.95
C ALA A 80 -25.14 3.52 13.33
N ALA A 81 -25.12 3.61 12.01
CA ALA A 81 -24.39 4.65 11.30
C ALA A 81 -24.97 4.84 9.90
N ASP A 82 -24.73 6.01 9.29
CA ASP A 82 -25.07 6.25 7.89
C ASP A 82 -24.05 5.63 6.94
N LEU A 83 -22.77 5.62 7.35
CA LEU A 83 -21.63 5.12 6.58
C LEU A 83 -20.72 4.25 7.45
N VAL A 84 -20.15 3.21 6.83
CA VAL A 84 -19.07 2.40 7.43
C VAL A 84 -17.91 2.28 6.45
N ILE A 85 -16.71 2.64 6.92
CA ILE A 85 -15.51 2.74 6.09
C ILE A 85 -14.54 1.61 6.44
N ALA A 86 -14.14 0.85 5.43
CA ALA A 86 -13.09 -0.17 5.49
C ALA A 86 -11.87 0.25 4.65
N THR A 87 -10.67 -0.20 5.05
CA THR A 87 -9.41 0.17 4.38
C THR A 87 -8.48 -1.00 4.06
N ALA A 88 -8.58 -2.10 4.79
CA ALA A 88 -7.75 -3.29 4.58
C ALA A 88 -8.60 -4.48 4.14
N TRP A 89 -8.06 -5.35 3.29
CA TRP A 89 -8.80 -6.49 2.72
C TRP A 89 -9.55 -7.36 3.75
N PRO A 90 -9.03 -7.63 4.98
CA PRO A 90 -9.79 -8.39 5.98
C PRO A 90 -10.98 -7.59 6.51
N THR A 91 -10.80 -6.28 6.71
CA THR A 91 -11.88 -5.39 7.18
C THR A 91 -12.97 -5.23 6.14
N VAL A 92 -12.62 -5.20 4.85
CA VAL A 92 -13.59 -5.11 3.75
C VAL A 92 -14.47 -6.35 3.74
N HIS A 93 -13.92 -7.55 3.95
CA HIS A 93 -14.72 -8.76 4.08
C HIS A 93 -15.74 -8.67 5.23
N ASP A 94 -15.36 -8.13 6.39
CA ASP A 94 -16.27 -8.00 7.53
C ASP A 94 -17.32 -6.93 7.28
N VAL A 95 -16.93 -5.76 6.76
CA VAL A 95 -17.83 -4.65 6.44
C VAL A 95 -18.85 -5.02 5.38
N ALA A 96 -18.45 -5.79 4.36
CA ALA A 96 -19.37 -6.29 3.33
C ALA A 96 -20.50 -7.18 3.88
N ARG A 97 -20.31 -7.78 5.06
CA ARG A 97 -21.31 -8.62 5.74
C ARG A 97 -22.12 -7.88 6.81
N LEU A 98 -21.85 -6.59 7.01
CA LEU A 98 -22.57 -5.82 8.01
C LEU A 98 -24.02 -5.57 7.56
N PRO A 99 -24.97 -5.61 8.50
CA PRO A 99 -26.37 -5.29 8.23
C PRO A 99 -26.52 -3.82 7.81
N GLU A 100 -27.68 -3.49 7.23
CA GLU A 100 -27.95 -2.14 6.69
C GLU A 100 -27.89 -1.04 7.75
N ARG A 101 -28.35 -1.31 8.98
CA ARG A 101 -28.26 -0.33 10.10
C ARG A 101 -26.85 0.19 10.38
N CYS A 102 -25.81 -0.55 10.00
CA CYS A 102 -24.42 -0.15 10.19
C CYS A 102 -23.92 0.78 9.07
N GLY A 103 -24.82 1.22 8.20
CA GLY A 103 -24.54 2.20 7.15
C GLY A 103 -24.21 1.61 5.80
N ARG A 104 -24.11 2.50 4.81
CA ARG A 104 -23.62 2.21 3.46
C ARG A 104 -22.12 1.93 3.52
N LYS A 105 -21.68 0.95 2.72
CA LYS A 105 -20.34 0.37 2.84
C LYS A 105 -19.39 1.09 1.89
N VAL A 106 -18.36 1.71 2.46
CA VAL A 106 -17.32 2.44 1.74
C VAL A 106 -15.99 1.72 1.90
N HIS A 107 -15.24 1.59 0.81
CA HIS A 107 -13.89 1.05 0.82
C HIS A 107 -12.92 2.12 0.30
N ILE A 108 -12.01 2.55 1.18
CA ILE A 108 -10.88 3.40 0.79
C ILE A 108 -9.75 2.48 0.32
N VAL A 109 -9.47 2.52 -0.98
CA VAL A 109 -8.49 1.67 -1.65
C VAL A 109 -7.14 2.37 -1.65
N MET A 110 -6.23 1.95 -0.77
CA MET A 110 -4.88 2.53 -0.66
C MET A 110 -3.90 1.97 -1.69
N HIS A 111 -3.92 0.65 -1.89
CA HIS A 111 -3.13 -0.08 -2.88
C HIS A 111 -3.65 -1.52 -2.94
N HIS A 112 -3.18 -2.30 -3.90
CA HIS A 112 -3.38 -3.75 -3.88
C HIS A 112 -2.45 -4.39 -2.83
N GLU A 113 -3.03 -5.02 -1.80
CA GLU A 113 -2.32 -5.57 -0.64
C GLU A 113 -1.70 -6.97 -0.90
N SER A 114 -1.07 -7.16 -2.06
CA SER A 114 -0.40 -8.41 -2.46
C SER A 114 0.63 -8.85 -1.41
N GLY A 115 0.71 -10.16 -1.12
CA GLY A 115 1.69 -10.71 -0.17
C GLY A 115 1.35 -10.48 1.31
N THR A 116 0.21 -9.86 1.62
CA THR A 116 -0.29 -9.71 3.00
C THR A 116 -1.32 -10.77 3.38
N GLY A 117 -1.56 -11.77 2.55
CA GLY A 117 -2.56 -12.81 2.76
C GLY A 117 -2.66 -13.75 1.57
N LYS A 118 -3.66 -14.65 1.59
CA LYS A 118 -3.94 -15.49 0.42
C LYS A 118 -4.49 -14.61 -0.71
N GLU A 119 -3.85 -14.65 -1.87
CA GLU A 119 -4.13 -13.74 -2.99
C GLU A 119 -5.61 -13.73 -3.41
N HIS A 120 -6.24 -14.91 -3.54
CA HIS A 120 -7.66 -15.00 -3.88
C HIS A 120 -8.59 -14.31 -2.87
N ARG A 121 -8.18 -14.18 -1.60
CA ARG A 121 -8.95 -13.44 -0.60
C ARG A 121 -8.77 -11.94 -0.75
N VAL A 122 -7.54 -11.50 -0.99
CA VAL A 122 -7.23 -10.09 -1.26
C VAL A 122 -8.00 -9.62 -2.48
N GLN A 123 -7.92 -10.33 -3.61
CA GLN A 123 -8.66 -9.99 -4.83
C GLN A 123 -10.17 -10.18 -4.69
N GLY A 124 -10.61 -11.11 -3.84
CA GLY A 124 -12.02 -11.39 -3.61
C GLY A 124 -12.81 -10.15 -3.14
N ILE A 125 -12.15 -9.20 -2.47
CA ILE A 125 -12.82 -7.97 -2.00
C ILE A 125 -13.27 -7.05 -3.13
N TYR A 126 -12.69 -7.18 -4.33
CA TYR A 126 -13.03 -6.34 -5.49
C TYR A 126 -14.40 -6.68 -6.08
N ARG A 127 -14.95 -7.85 -5.74
CA ARG A 127 -16.27 -8.30 -6.20
C ARG A 127 -17.42 -7.76 -5.35
N TYR A 128 -17.15 -7.23 -4.16
CA TYR A 128 -18.21 -6.73 -3.30
C TYR A 128 -18.80 -5.41 -3.84
N PRO A 129 -20.11 -5.16 -3.66
CA PRO A 129 -20.75 -3.92 -4.10
C PRO A 129 -20.55 -2.78 -3.08
N LEU A 130 -19.31 -2.37 -2.85
CA LEU A 130 -18.98 -1.21 -2.00
C LEU A 130 -18.70 0.01 -2.87
N TYR A 131 -19.06 1.18 -2.34
CA TYR A 131 -18.60 2.44 -2.90
C TYR A 131 -17.09 2.58 -2.66
N ARG A 132 -16.31 2.77 -3.73
CA ARG A 132 -14.84 2.73 -3.65
C ARG A 132 -14.23 4.09 -3.92
N ILE A 133 -13.40 4.52 -2.96
CA ILE A 133 -12.61 5.74 -3.08
C ILE A 133 -11.14 5.33 -3.20
N ALA A 134 -10.51 5.59 -4.35
CA ALA A 134 -9.09 5.34 -4.53
C ALA A 134 -8.26 6.50 -3.96
N PHE A 135 -7.16 6.13 -3.33
CA PHE A 135 -6.24 7.05 -2.65
C PHE A 135 -5.38 7.89 -3.61
N SER A 136 -5.35 7.54 -4.88
CA SER A 136 -4.67 8.30 -5.94
C SER A 136 -5.13 7.82 -7.31
N ARG A 137 -4.89 8.64 -8.33
CA ARG A 137 -5.10 8.27 -9.75
C ARG A 137 -4.26 7.06 -10.17
N PHE A 138 -3.08 6.87 -9.58
CA PHE A 138 -2.27 5.69 -9.82
C PHE A 138 -2.96 4.42 -9.32
N VAL A 139 -3.52 4.48 -8.10
CA VAL A 139 -4.26 3.36 -7.51
C VAL A 139 -5.53 3.08 -8.31
N GLU A 140 -6.29 4.12 -8.68
CA GLU A 140 -7.45 3.97 -9.55
C GLU A 140 -7.09 3.19 -10.82
N ARG A 141 -6.09 3.66 -11.57
CA ARG A 141 -5.62 3.02 -12.80
C ARG A 141 -5.17 1.58 -12.57
N THR A 142 -4.36 1.34 -11.54
CA THR A 142 -3.91 0.00 -11.20
C THR A 142 -5.09 -0.93 -10.93
N MET A 143 -6.10 -0.43 -10.21
CA MET A 143 -7.26 -1.22 -9.84
C MET A 143 -8.19 -1.52 -11.02
N THR A 144 -8.42 -0.55 -11.89
CA THR A 144 -9.28 -0.71 -13.06
C THR A 144 -8.61 -1.57 -14.13
N GLU A 145 -7.35 -1.28 -14.48
CA GLU A 145 -6.64 -1.95 -15.58
C GLU A 145 -6.20 -3.38 -15.24
N GLN A 146 -5.71 -3.62 -14.01
CA GLN A 146 -5.15 -4.93 -13.66
C GLN A 146 -6.18 -5.88 -13.05
N PHE A 147 -7.20 -5.34 -12.37
CA PHE A 147 -8.14 -6.16 -11.59
C PHE A 147 -9.60 -6.00 -12.03
N GLY A 148 -9.90 -5.13 -13.00
CA GLY A 148 -11.28 -4.83 -13.42
C GLY A 148 -12.13 -4.30 -12.26
N CYS A 149 -11.50 -3.72 -11.23
CA CYS A 149 -12.18 -3.23 -10.04
C CYS A 149 -12.66 -1.81 -10.32
N ARG A 150 -13.98 -1.62 -10.32
CA ARG A 150 -14.59 -0.29 -10.45
C ARG A 150 -14.21 0.57 -9.25
N ILE A 151 -13.76 1.79 -9.53
CA ILE A 151 -13.55 2.86 -8.56
C ILE A 151 -14.60 3.92 -8.81
N ASP A 152 -15.26 4.39 -7.75
CA ASP A 152 -16.32 5.39 -7.87
C ASP A 152 -15.76 6.81 -7.75
N GLU A 153 -14.75 7.02 -6.89
CA GLU A 153 -14.12 8.33 -6.71
C GLU A 153 -12.62 8.22 -6.46
N VAL A 154 -11.92 9.34 -6.66
CA VAL A 154 -10.51 9.49 -6.31
C VAL A 154 -10.32 10.69 -5.40
N VAL A 155 -9.85 10.42 -4.19
CA VAL A 155 -9.51 11.45 -3.20
C VAL A 155 -8.04 11.29 -2.84
N PRO A 156 -7.13 12.06 -3.48
CA PRO A 156 -5.72 12.04 -3.15
C PRO A 156 -5.47 12.56 -1.74
N ASN A 157 -4.54 11.93 -1.04
CA ASN A 157 -4.08 12.44 0.24
C ASN A 157 -3.40 13.80 0.11
N GLY A 158 -3.80 14.74 0.96
CA GLY A 158 -3.09 15.99 1.19
C GLY A 158 -1.82 15.78 2.01
N ILE A 159 -0.93 16.77 1.93
CA ILE A 159 0.23 16.91 2.82
C ILE A 159 -0.16 17.89 3.91
N ASP A 160 0.01 17.50 5.18
CA ASP A 160 -0.21 18.40 6.31
C ASP A 160 0.89 19.47 6.34
N GLN A 161 0.56 20.68 5.90
CA GLN A 161 1.51 21.80 5.84
C GLN A 161 1.87 22.36 7.21
N SER A 162 1.19 21.96 8.29
CA SER A 162 1.62 22.29 9.66
C SER A 162 2.75 21.39 10.16
N LEU A 163 2.94 20.23 9.52
CA LEU A 163 4.01 19.27 9.83
C LEU A 163 5.10 19.26 8.76
N PHE A 164 4.71 19.40 7.49
CA PHE A 164 5.58 19.34 6.33
C PHE A 164 5.59 20.69 5.62
N PHE A 165 6.44 21.57 6.10
CA PHE A 165 6.69 22.89 5.51
C PHE A 165 8.21 23.13 5.43
N PRO A 166 8.69 23.88 4.42
CA PRO A 166 10.09 24.25 4.35
C PRO A 166 10.39 25.33 5.38
N ASP A 167 11.04 24.95 6.48
CA ASP A 167 11.44 25.85 7.58
C ASP A 167 12.95 25.89 7.83
N GLY A 168 13.72 25.20 6.99
CA GLY A 168 15.18 25.15 7.06
C GLY A 168 15.86 25.53 5.76
N GLU A 169 17.16 25.80 5.86
CA GLU A 169 18.02 26.00 4.69
C GLU A 169 18.29 24.67 3.99
N THR A 170 18.33 24.70 2.66
CA THR A 170 18.74 23.54 1.87
C THR A 170 20.25 23.38 1.95
N GLU A 171 20.72 22.25 2.48
CA GLU A 171 22.14 21.89 2.43
C GLU A 171 22.56 21.50 1.00
N PRO A 172 23.52 22.20 0.37
CA PRO A 172 23.98 21.87 -0.97
C PRO A 172 24.48 20.42 -1.05
N ASN A 173 24.29 19.81 -2.22
CA ASN A 173 24.77 18.45 -2.52
C ASN A 173 24.27 17.37 -1.55
N THR A 174 23.08 17.57 -0.94
CA THR A 174 22.49 16.59 -0.02
C THR A 174 21.39 15.78 -0.69
N VAL A 175 21.49 14.46 -0.59
CA VAL A 175 20.46 13.52 -1.05
C VAL A 175 19.77 12.89 0.17
N LEU A 176 18.46 13.06 0.28
CA LEU A 176 17.64 12.39 1.28
C LEU A 176 17.00 11.13 0.68
N LEU A 177 17.18 9.99 1.34
CA LEU A 177 16.57 8.71 0.95
C LEU A 177 15.72 8.17 2.10
N LEU A 178 14.49 7.74 1.79
CA LEU A 178 13.70 6.94 2.71
C LEU A 178 14.21 5.49 2.68
N TYR A 179 14.69 5.00 3.81
CA TYR A 179 15.13 3.61 3.95
C TYR A 179 14.04 2.75 4.59
N HIS A 180 13.73 1.63 3.94
CA HIS A 180 12.91 0.57 4.49
C HIS A 180 13.30 -0.78 3.86
N PRO A 181 13.35 -1.89 4.63
CA PRO A 181 13.82 -3.18 4.13
C PRO A 181 12.86 -3.85 3.13
N ASP A 182 11.57 -3.47 3.14
CA ASP A 182 10.60 -3.95 2.15
C ASP A 182 11.02 -3.55 0.73
N GLY A 183 11.26 -4.54 -0.13
CA GLY A 183 11.73 -4.34 -1.51
C GLY A 183 10.84 -3.41 -2.34
N ARG A 184 9.54 -3.31 -2.02
CA ARG A 184 8.62 -2.36 -2.69
C ARG A 184 8.99 -0.89 -2.46
N LYS A 185 9.78 -0.61 -1.42
CA LYS A 185 10.25 0.74 -1.08
C LYS A 185 11.50 1.15 -1.85
N GLY A 186 12.12 0.22 -2.60
CA GLY A 186 13.22 0.54 -3.52
C GLY A 186 14.49 1.06 -2.84
N ALA A 187 14.70 0.76 -1.55
CA ALA A 187 15.87 1.26 -0.82
C ALA A 187 17.18 0.78 -1.46
N ALA A 188 17.22 -0.46 -1.95
CA ALA A 188 18.37 -1.01 -2.67
C ALA A 188 18.68 -0.21 -3.96
N ASP A 189 17.65 0.12 -4.74
CA ASP A 189 17.79 0.92 -5.96
C ASP A 189 18.30 2.32 -5.63
N GLY A 190 17.76 2.95 -4.58
CA GLY A 190 18.20 4.27 -4.10
C GLY A 190 19.67 4.27 -3.66
N ILE A 191 20.10 3.24 -2.93
CA ILE A 191 21.49 3.07 -2.52
C ILE A 191 22.40 2.85 -3.74
N ALA A 192 22.01 1.99 -4.67
CA ALA A 192 22.77 1.74 -5.89
C ALA A 192 22.93 3.00 -6.75
N ALA A 193 21.87 3.79 -6.88
CA ALA A 193 21.90 5.08 -7.56
C ALA A 193 22.85 6.08 -6.87
N LEU A 194 22.86 6.12 -5.54
CA LEU A 194 23.75 6.98 -4.76
C LEU A 194 25.23 6.57 -4.94
N VAL A 195 25.53 5.27 -4.90
CA VAL A 195 26.89 4.75 -5.17
C VAL A 195 27.35 5.14 -6.56
N GLY A 196 26.49 4.93 -7.58
CA GLY A 196 26.80 5.32 -8.95
C GLY A 196 27.01 6.83 -9.13
N LEU A 197 26.22 7.65 -8.42
CA LEU A 197 26.39 9.10 -8.43
C LEU A 197 27.74 9.51 -7.84
N ARG A 198 28.13 8.94 -6.69
CA ARG A 198 29.41 9.25 -6.02
C ARG A 198 30.62 8.95 -6.89
N GLN A 199 30.55 7.91 -7.74
CA GLN A 199 31.57 7.57 -8.70
C GLN A 199 31.66 8.56 -9.88
N ARG A 200 30.55 9.22 -10.25
CA ARG A 200 30.48 10.17 -11.37
C ARG A 200 30.84 11.60 -10.99
N VAL A 201 30.63 11.99 -9.74
CA VAL A 201 30.96 13.33 -9.22
C VAL A 201 31.94 13.26 -8.04
N PRO A 202 33.14 12.69 -8.21
CA PRO A 202 34.14 12.63 -7.14
C PRO A 202 34.54 14.06 -6.72
N GLY A 203 34.67 14.29 -5.41
CA GLY A 203 35.14 15.57 -4.85
C GLY A 203 34.09 16.67 -4.67
N GLN A 204 32.83 16.48 -5.08
CA GLN A 204 31.78 17.50 -4.92
C GLN A 204 31.11 17.53 -3.53
N GLY A 205 31.68 16.85 -2.53
CA GLY A 205 31.14 16.86 -1.16
C GLY A 205 29.70 16.35 -1.06
N LEU A 206 29.35 15.30 -1.82
CA LEU A 206 28.02 14.70 -1.80
C LEU A 206 27.68 14.17 -0.39
N ARG A 207 26.68 14.78 0.24
CA ARG A 207 26.11 14.37 1.53
C ARG A 207 24.90 13.50 1.28
N HIS A 208 24.65 12.56 2.18
CA HIS A 208 23.48 11.70 2.08
C HIS A 208 22.93 11.44 3.46
N ARG A 209 21.61 11.49 3.55
CA ARG A 209 20.88 11.24 4.78
C ARG A 209 19.86 10.15 4.52
N ALA A 210 19.84 9.14 5.38
CA ALA A 210 18.83 8.08 5.33
C ALA A 210 17.79 8.32 6.42
N ALA A 211 16.53 8.47 6.03
CA ALA A 211 15.40 8.48 6.94
C ALA A 211 14.89 7.06 7.15
N ALA A 212 15.03 6.50 8.36
CA ALA A 212 14.60 5.14 8.67
C ALA A 212 13.67 5.08 9.88
N HIS A 213 12.67 4.20 9.81
CA HIS A 213 11.90 3.78 10.98
C HIS A 213 12.48 2.46 11.52
N ASN A 214 12.91 2.45 12.79
CA ASN A 214 13.35 1.25 13.52
C ASN A 214 14.47 0.42 12.84
N LEU A 215 15.68 0.97 12.72
CA LEU A 215 16.87 0.19 12.40
C LEU A 215 17.64 -0.17 13.68
N THR A 216 17.67 -1.45 14.04
CA THR A 216 18.53 -1.96 15.12
C THR A 216 19.96 -2.27 14.66
N ARG A 217 20.24 -2.32 13.35
CA ARG A 217 21.58 -2.47 12.78
C ARG A 217 21.53 -2.29 11.26
N LEU A 218 22.23 -1.27 10.76
CA LEU A 218 22.93 -1.35 9.48
C LEU A 218 24.29 -1.97 9.79
N ASP A 219 24.78 -2.88 8.95
CA ASP A 219 26.06 -3.54 9.14
C ASP A 219 27.16 -2.55 9.57
N GLY A 220 27.63 -2.69 10.81
CA GLY A 220 28.72 -1.89 11.39
C GLY A 220 28.37 -0.53 11.99
N LEU A 221 27.14 -0.01 11.87
CA LEU A 221 26.77 1.32 12.39
C LEU A 221 25.61 1.25 13.40
N ARG A 222 25.86 1.69 14.64
CA ARG A 222 24.83 1.85 15.68
C ARG A 222 23.99 3.08 15.38
N VAL A 223 22.66 2.91 15.39
CA VAL A 223 21.68 3.99 15.22
C VAL A 223 20.98 4.25 16.56
N PRO A 224 20.83 5.49 17.03
CA PRO A 224 19.96 5.81 18.16
C PRO A 224 18.49 5.55 17.79
N SER A 225 17.74 4.87 18.66
CA SER A 225 16.30 4.68 18.48
C SER A 225 15.55 5.99 18.69
N ASN A 226 14.83 6.50 17.68
CA ASN A 226 13.99 7.68 17.85
C ASN A 226 12.66 7.35 18.56
N ARG A 227 12.25 8.27 19.44
CA ARG A 227 10.90 8.27 20.05
C ARG A 227 9.83 8.60 19.00
N PRO A 228 8.58 8.14 19.18
CA PRO A 228 7.47 8.50 18.29
C PRO A 228 7.30 10.04 18.24
N GLY A 229 7.23 10.62 17.03
CA GLY A 229 7.06 12.06 16.81
C GLY A 229 8.34 12.84 16.50
N ALA A 230 9.52 12.22 16.56
CA ALA A 230 10.76 12.86 16.12
C ALA A 230 10.94 12.75 14.60
N ALA A 231 11.49 13.80 13.97
CA ALA A 231 12.03 13.75 12.61
C ALA A 231 12.93 12.50 12.46
N PRO A 232 12.94 11.83 11.29
CA PRO A 232 13.75 10.65 11.09
C PRO A 232 15.22 10.93 11.43
N ALA A 233 15.87 10.03 12.17
CA ALA A 233 17.27 10.16 12.51
C ALA A 233 18.09 10.26 11.22
N LEU A 234 18.80 11.36 11.04
CA LEU A 234 19.63 11.60 9.87
C LEU A 234 20.97 10.89 10.12
N LEU A 235 21.16 9.75 9.44
CA LEU A 235 22.45 9.05 9.43
C LEU A 235 23.35 9.70 8.38
N ASP A 236 24.49 10.22 8.83
CA ASP A 236 25.62 10.57 7.98
C ASP A 236 26.45 9.29 7.76
N VAL A 237 26.38 8.71 6.56
CA VAL A 237 27.07 7.45 6.26
C VAL A 237 28.36 7.73 5.51
N ASP A 238 29.32 8.35 6.20
CA ASP A 238 30.68 8.48 5.69
C ASP A 238 31.46 7.17 5.84
N ARG A 239 31.05 6.16 5.06
CA ARG A 239 31.92 5.14 4.46
C ARG A 239 31.11 4.22 3.53
N PRO A 240 31.59 3.97 2.30
CA PRO A 240 30.95 2.99 1.43
C PRO A 240 31.19 1.56 1.96
N PRO A 241 30.21 0.65 1.92
CA PRO A 241 30.51 -0.77 1.94
C PRO A 241 31.31 -1.13 0.67
N LEU A 242 32.35 -1.94 0.83
CA LEU A 242 33.22 -2.38 -0.26
C LEU A 242 32.41 -3.24 -1.26
N PRO A 243 32.47 -2.96 -2.57
CA PRO A 243 31.84 -3.79 -3.58
C PRO A 243 32.73 -4.98 -3.98
N GLU A 244 32.17 -6.19 -3.93
CA GLU A 244 32.65 -7.33 -4.71
C GLU A 244 32.44 -7.04 -6.22
N PRO A 245 33.39 -7.40 -7.11
CA PRO A 245 33.44 -6.86 -8.46
C PRO A 245 32.54 -7.61 -9.45
N VAL A 246 31.70 -6.87 -10.18
CA VAL A 246 31.11 -7.35 -11.45
C VAL A 246 31.61 -6.47 -12.59
N ARG A 247 32.25 -7.13 -13.56
CA ARG A 247 32.85 -6.52 -14.76
C ARG A 247 31.79 -6.04 -15.76
N GLY A 248 32.05 -4.87 -16.33
CA GLY A 248 31.74 -4.57 -17.74
C GLY A 248 30.51 -3.69 -17.99
N VAL A 249 30.77 -2.43 -18.37
CA VAL A 249 30.30 -1.73 -19.59
C VAL A 249 30.35 -0.21 -19.33
N ARG A 250 30.98 0.54 -20.26
CA ARG A 250 31.11 2.01 -20.24
C ARG A 250 29.95 2.71 -20.97
N PRO A 251 29.67 4.01 -20.69
CA PRO A 251 28.41 4.68 -20.98
C PRO A 251 28.50 5.74 -22.10
N SER A 252 27.36 6.32 -22.51
CA SER A 252 27.31 7.58 -23.28
C SER A 252 26.21 8.56 -22.80
N THR A 253 26.68 9.73 -22.32
CA THR A 253 26.26 11.14 -22.51
C THR A 253 24.76 11.51 -22.65
N THR A 254 24.12 12.12 -21.62
CA THR A 254 23.95 13.57 -21.26
C THR A 254 22.74 14.30 -21.89
N ARG A 255 21.81 14.80 -21.06
CA ARG A 255 21.54 16.25 -20.82
C ARG A 255 20.50 16.46 -19.71
N SER A 256 20.67 17.57 -18.99
CA SER A 256 19.97 18.00 -17.76
C SER A 256 18.71 18.83 -18.06
N ASP A 257 17.74 18.81 -17.14
CA ASP A 257 17.29 20.00 -16.37
C ASP A 257 16.05 19.72 -15.50
N GLY A 258 16.00 20.40 -14.34
CA GLY A 258 14.87 20.47 -13.41
C GLY A 258 14.90 19.43 -12.28
N MET A 259 14.88 19.89 -11.03
CA MET A 259 14.79 19.05 -9.82
C MET A 259 13.62 18.06 -9.95
N ARG A 260 13.92 16.77 -10.16
CA ARG A 260 12.94 15.69 -10.28
C ARG A 260 13.07 14.76 -9.10
N VAL A 261 11.96 14.53 -8.41
CA VAL A 261 11.79 13.30 -7.64
C VAL A 261 11.85 12.15 -8.65
N PRO A 262 12.81 11.21 -8.54
CA PRO A 262 12.85 10.07 -9.45
C PRO A 262 11.59 9.24 -9.24
N ARG A 263 10.66 9.29 -10.20
CA ARG A 263 9.53 8.37 -10.26
C ARG A 263 9.90 7.24 -11.19
N ARG A 264 9.68 6.02 -10.72
CA ARG A 264 9.78 4.82 -11.54
C ARG A 264 8.59 4.79 -12.50
N ASP A 265 8.86 4.91 -13.79
CA ASP A 265 7.90 4.52 -14.83
C ASP A 265 8.03 3.00 -15.03
N ASP A 266 7.04 2.24 -14.55
CA ASP A 266 6.94 0.80 -14.84
C ASP A 266 6.35 0.60 -16.26
N ARG A 267 7.13 0.97 -17.28
CA ARG A 267 6.94 0.42 -18.63
C ARG A 267 8.06 -0.58 -18.91
N GLY A 268 7.70 -1.85 -18.92
CA GLY A 268 8.52 -2.90 -19.52
C GLY A 268 9.36 -3.73 -18.55
N ARG A 269 8.72 -4.71 -17.89
CA ARG A 269 9.32 -6.04 -17.70
C ARG A 269 8.29 -7.08 -18.11
N GLY A 270 8.28 -7.38 -19.40
CA GLY A 270 7.66 -8.59 -19.91
C GLY A 270 8.40 -9.79 -19.34
N CYS A 271 7.69 -10.64 -18.60
CA CYS A 271 8.20 -11.91 -18.13
C CYS A 271 8.55 -12.80 -19.32
N SER A 272 9.84 -12.95 -19.61
CA SER A 272 10.35 -14.03 -20.44
C SER A 272 10.51 -15.30 -19.59
N GLY A 273 9.83 -16.38 -19.99
CA GLY A 273 10.32 -17.74 -19.74
C GLY A 273 9.39 -18.68 -18.97
N VAL A 274 8.45 -19.31 -19.66
CA VAL A 274 8.11 -20.74 -19.43
C VAL A 274 7.94 -21.41 -20.79
N ARG A 275 8.92 -22.22 -21.19
CA ARG A 275 8.80 -23.15 -22.32
C ARG A 275 7.97 -24.36 -21.85
N GLY A 276 6.77 -24.51 -22.40
CA GLY A 276 5.99 -25.76 -22.34
C GLY A 276 6.21 -26.60 -23.61
N PRO A 277 6.04 -27.94 -23.55
CA PRO A 277 6.40 -28.84 -24.64
C PRO A 277 5.43 -28.73 -25.82
N ARG A 278 6.00 -28.80 -27.02
CA ARG A 278 5.30 -28.80 -28.31
C ARG A 278 4.40 -30.03 -28.44
N SER A 279 3.09 -29.83 -28.60
CA SER A 279 2.21 -30.83 -29.22
C SER A 279 1.72 -30.32 -30.57
N ARG A 280 1.97 -31.11 -31.61
CA ARG A 280 1.57 -30.87 -33.00
C ARG A 280 0.04 -30.91 -33.08
N ARG A 281 -0.59 -29.86 -33.63
CA ARG A 281 -1.95 -29.95 -34.19
C ARG A 281 -1.90 -29.60 -35.66
N THR A 282 -2.28 -30.57 -36.47
CA THR A 282 -2.49 -30.50 -37.91
C THR A 282 -3.77 -29.73 -38.22
N HIS A 283 -3.70 -28.82 -39.18
CA HIS A 283 -4.84 -28.13 -39.78
C HIS A 283 -5.68 -29.12 -40.59
N ARG A 284 -7.01 -29.08 -40.40
CA ARG A 284 -7.98 -29.58 -41.39
C ARG A 284 -9.15 -28.59 -41.49
N PRO A 285 -9.55 -28.14 -42.70
CA PRO A 285 -10.61 -27.16 -42.88
C PRO A 285 -12.00 -27.82 -42.97
N PRO A 286 -13.10 -27.11 -42.64
CA PRO A 286 -14.45 -27.65 -42.82
C PRO A 286 -14.95 -27.44 -44.26
N ARG A 287 -15.43 -28.53 -44.88
CA ARG A 287 -16.23 -28.49 -46.11
C ARG A 287 -17.71 -28.29 -45.77
N ARG A 288 -18.36 -27.38 -46.51
CA ARG A 288 -19.83 -27.24 -46.61
C ARG A 288 -20.44 -28.45 -47.35
N ARG A 289 -21.65 -28.86 -46.98
CA ARG A 289 -22.88 -28.79 -47.82
C ARG A 289 -24.08 -29.49 -47.17
N ARG A 290 -25.24 -28.80 -47.27
CA ARG A 290 -26.64 -29.25 -47.56
C ARG A 290 -27.23 -30.30 -46.61
N GLY A 291 -28.45 -30.18 -46.07
CA GLY A 291 -29.65 -29.43 -46.45
C GLY A 291 -30.85 -30.37 -46.34
N HIS A 292 -31.85 -30.01 -45.55
CA HIS A 292 -33.29 -30.36 -45.60
C HIS A 292 -33.87 -30.07 -44.20
N ASP A 293 -34.68 -29.04 -43.96
CA ASP A 293 -36.03 -28.70 -44.45
C ASP A 293 -37.10 -29.09 -43.41
N GLN A 294 -38.10 -28.21 -43.30
CA GLN A 294 -39.40 -28.29 -42.60
C GLN A 294 -39.51 -27.76 -41.15
N SER A 295 -39.99 -26.51 -41.07
CA SER A 295 -40.97 -25.98 -40.08
C SER A 295 -42.41 -26.35 -40.54
N PRO A 296 -43.53 -25.91 -39.94
CA PRO A 296 -43.75 -25.07 -38.74
C PRO A 296 -44.93 -25.53 -37.83
N GLY A 297 -45.22 -24.73 -36.79
CA GLY A 297 -46.54 -24.68 -36.11
C GLY A 297 -46.45 -25.07 -34.64
N GLY A 298 -47.00 -24.35 -33.67
CA GLY A 298 -47.79 -23.12 -33.63
C GLY A 298 -48.01 -22.79 -32.15
N SER A 299 -48.12 -21.50 -31.82
CA SER A 299 -48.76 -21.03 -30.56
C SER A 299 -50.29 -21.12 -30.70
N PRO A 300 -51.12 -20.81 -29.67
CA PRO A 300 -50.85 -20.51 -28.26
C PRO A 300 -51.77 -21.27 -27.26
N ALA A 301 -51.43 -21.20 -25.97
CA ALA A 301 -52.35 -20.94 -24.85
C ALA A 301 -51.53 -20.43 -23.65
#